data_AF-A0A1G0EYX8-F1
#
_entry.id   AF-A0A1G0EYX8-F1
#
_cell.length_a   1.000
_cell.length_b   1.000
_cell.length_c   1.000
_cell.angle_alpha   90.00
_cell.angle_beta   90.00
_cell.angle_gamma   90.00
#
_symmetry.space_group_name_H-M   'P 1'
#
loop_
_entity.id
_entity.type
_entity.pdbx_description
1 polymer ?
#
loop_
_entity_poly.entity_id
_entity_poly.type
_entity_poly.pdbx_seq_one_letter_code
_entity_poly.pdbx_strand_id
1 'polypeptide(L)'
;MPQVISIDNFIDQHRGDGHIEQCGKFAIVRTILAAESKSSLFIDPSNINNKMKFGKNPNSSLKPLEETWLNSFWMLLTENCTAKDLEERFSKVVFIIFNYDRCIEHYLYHSLRNVYHMGEQAAAELVKSIEIYHPYGTVGSLHWQSEGNSIGYGEEPSHEQLLKLAKQIKTFTEGAESGDMLSIRSLMVSSPRIVFLGFAFHERNMELLLSKSSAKPAAKYIYGTAYGMSDDSTDSICTDLVATYKQVSPVLRNKHTCYGLLHDLERRLSFA
;
A
#
# COMPACT_ATOMS: atom_id res chain seq x y z
N MET A 1 7.71 13.73 16.20
CA MET A 1 9.06 14.31 16.05
C MET A 1 9.00 15.33 14.92
N PRO A 2 8.93 16.64 15.20
CA PRO A 2 8.66 17.65 14.16
C PRO A 2 9.87 17.99 13.28
N GLN A 3 11.08 17.55 13.64
CA GLN A 3 12.33 17.90 12.95
C GLN A 3 12.84 16.83 11.97
N VAL A 4 12.09 15.75 11.77
CA VAL A 4 12.46 14.67 10.85
C VAL A 4 11.33 14.38 9.87
N ILE A 5 11.71 14.01 8.65
CA ILE A 5 10.78 13.84 7.53
C ILE A 5 9.93 12.57 7.69
N SER A 6 10.54 11.48 8.18
CA SER A 6 9.87 10.22 8.48
C SER A 6 10.61 9.46 9.59
N ILE A 7 9.98 8.40 10.11
CA ILE A 7 10.62 7.48 11.06
C ILE A 7 11.80 6.75 10.42
N ASP A 8 11.70 6.38 9.15
CA ASP A 8 12.78 5.71 8.41
C ASP A 8 13.99 6.61 8.26
N ASN A 9 13.76 7.88 7.93
CA ASN A 9 14.82 8.88 7.87
C ASN A 9 15.47 9.11 9.25
N PHE A 10 14.69 9.09 10.33
CA PHE A 10 15.25 9.19 11.68
C PHE A 10 16.13 7.99 12.04
N ILE A 11 15.69 6.77 11.73
CA ILE A 11 16.47 5.55 11.98
C ILE A 11 17.74 5.57 11.12
N ASP A 12 17.65 5.94 9.84
CA ASP A 12 18.79 6.04 8.92
C ASP A 12 19.82 7.10 9.35
N GLN A 13 19.38 8.24 9.90
CA GLN A 13 20.28 9.26 10.47
C GLN A 13 21.10 8.76 11.67
N HIS A 14 20.63 7.72 12.35
CA HIS A 14 21.30 7.09 13.50
C HIS A 14 21.86 5.70 13.18
N ARG A 15 22.10 5.43 11.89
CA ARG A 15 22.59 4.15 11.41
C ARG A 15 23.87 3.75 12.13
N GLY A 16 23.88 2.51 12.64
CA GLY A 16 24.96 1.97 13.47
C GLY A 16 24.64 1.94 14.97
N ASP A 17 23.60 2.66 15.43
CA ASP A 17 23.06 2.50 16.78
C ASP A 17 21.95 1.44 16.80
N GLY A 18 22.31 0.22 17.20
CA GLY A 18 21.37 -0.90 17.28
C GLY A 18 20.22 -0.71 18.26
N HIS A 19 20.36 0.14 19.29
CA HIS A 19 19.27 0.42 20.22
C HIS A 19 18.24 1.34 19.58
N ILE A 20 18.68 2.40 18.89
CA ILE A 20 17.78 3.31 18.19
C ILE A 20 17.04 2.58 17.08
N GLU A 21 17.73 1.76 16.30
CA GLU A 21 17.11 0.96 15.24
C GLU A 21 16.04 0.02 15.81
N GLN A 22 16.37 -0.71 16.87
CA GLN A 22 15.44 -1.65 17.50
C GLN A 22 14.23 -0.94 18.11
N CYS A 23 14.45 0.15 18.86
CA CYS A 23 13.37 0.97 19.42
C CYS A 23 12.49 1.59 18.32
N GLY A 24 13.09 2.04 17.22
CA GLY A 24 12.38 2.57 16.05
C GLY A 24 11.46 1.53 15.42
N LYS A 25 11.96 0.30 15.20
CA LYS A 25 11.17 -0.82 14.68
C LYS A 25 10.01 -1.19 15.62
N PHE A 26 10.22 -1.20 16.94
CA PHE A 26 9.11 -1.37 17.90
C PHE A 26 8.07 -0.26 17.82
N ALA A 27 8.54 0.99 17.72
CA ALA A 27 7.65 2.15 17.63
C ALA A 27 6.79 2.09 16.36
N ILE A 28 7.36 1.67 15.22
CA ILE A 28 6.63 1.45 13.97
C ILE A 28 5.50 0.43 14.20
N VAL A 29 5.84 -0.78 14.67
CA VAL A 29 4.86 -1.86 14.88
C VAL A 29 3.72 -1.41 15.79
N ARG A 30 4.04 -0.84 16.96
CA ARG A 30 3.00 -0.41 17.91
C ARG A 30 2.15 0.73 17.37
N THR A 31 2.76 1.70 16.69
CA THR A 31 2.04 2.87 16.16
C THR A 31 1.08 2.45 15.05
N ILE A 32 1.52 1.58 14.15
CA ILE A 32 0.69 1.10 13.04
C ILE A 32 -0.46 0.24 13.57
N LEU A 33 -0.21 -0.75 14.44
CA LEU A 33 -1.29 -1.57 15.03
C LEU A 33 -2.29 -0.70 15.80
N ALA A 34 -1.81 0.29 16.57
CA ALA A 34 -2.69 1.23 17.27
C ALA A 34 -3.47 2.17 16.33
N ALA A 35 -2.96 2.44 15.13
CA ALA A 35 -3.68 3.21 14.11
C ALA A 35 -4.71 2.35 13.37
N GLU A 36 -4.33 1.12 13.02
CA GLU A 36 -5.23 0.12 12.44
C GLU A 36 -6.47 -0.08 13.34
N SER A 37 -6.27 -0.25 14.65
CA SER A 37 -7.36 -0.45 15.64
C SER A 37 -8.32 0.73 15.79
N LYS A 38 -7.87 1.93 15.40
CA LYS A 38 -8.66 3.18 15.44
C LYS A 38 -9.24 3.56 14.09
N SER A 39 -9.03 2.75 13.06
CA SER A 39 -9.50 3.03 11.70
C SER A 39 -10.88 2.43 11.43
N SER A 40 -11.55 2.91 10.38
CA SER A 40 -12.82 2.34 9.91
C SER A 40 -12.68 0.90 9.38
N LEU A 41 -11.45 0.42 9.17
CA LEU A 41 -11.14 -0.95 8.75
C LEU A 41 -11.16 -1.93 9.91
N PHE A 42 -11.04 -1.47 11.16
CA PHE A 42 -11.05 -2.34 12.33
C PHE A 42 -12.41 -3.03 12.52
N ILE A 43 -12.38 -4.34 12.69
CA ILE A 43 -13.56 -5.14 13.02
C ILE A 43 -13.57 -5.32 14.53
N ASP A 44 -14.46 -4.57 15.19
CA ASP A 44 -14.67 -4.65 16.63
C ASP A 44 -15.05 -6.09 17.04
N PRO A 45 -14.30 -6.76 17.93
CA PRO A 45 -14.63 -8.11 18.39
C PRO A 45 -16.00 -8.23 19.08
N SER A 46 -16.54 -7.13 19.62
CA SER A 46 -17.89 -7.09 20.18
C SER A 46 -19.00 -7.10 19.12
N ASN A 47 -18.64 -6.93 17.84
CA ASN A 47 -19.56 -7.06 16.73
C ASN A 47 -20.02 -8.53 16.60
N ILE A 48 -21.27 -8.79 16.99
CA ILE A 48 -21.89 -10.13 16.92
C ILE A 48 -21.85 -10.78 15.54
N ASN A 49 -21.74 -9.99 14.46
CA ASN A 49 -21.63 -10.50 13.11
C ASN A 49 -20.18 -10.70 12.66
N ASN A 50 -19.21 -10.19 13.41
CA ASN A 50 -17.78 -10.18 13.12
C ASN A 50 -17.46 -9.78 11.66
N LYS A 51 -18.16 -8.75 11.17
CA LYS A 51 -18.10 -8.28 9.77
C LYS A 51 -17.65 -6.83 9.70
N MET A 52 -16.81 -6.53 8.72
CA MET A 52 -16.43 -5.17 8.34
C MET A 52 -17.66 -4.34 7.98
N LYS A 53 -17.71 -3.09 8.44
CA LYS A 53 -18.79 -2.15 8.13
C LYS A 53 -18.34 -1.20 7.00
N PHE A 54 -18.86 -1.41 5.80
CA PHE A 54 -18.49 -0.61 4.61
C PHE A 54 -19.17 0.77 4.57
N GLY A 55 -20.47 0.82 4.89
CA GLY A 55 -21.25 2.05 4.88
C GLY A 55 -21.18 2.83 6.19
N LYS A 56 -21.94 3.93 6.25
CA LYS A 56 -22.05 4.78 7.45
C LYS A 56 -22.43 3.99 8.71
N ASN A 57 -21.64 4.17 9.77
CA ASN A 57 -21.96 3.67 11.11
C ASN A 57 -22.46 4.86 11.97
N PRO A 58 -23.75 4.90 12.34
CA PRO A 58 -24.31 6.03 13.11
C PRO A 58 -23.68 6.18 14.50
N ASN A 59 -23.03 5.13 15.01
CA ASN A 59 -22.37 5.13 16.32
C ASN A 59 -20.86 5.39 16.23
N SER A 60 -20.34 5.80 15.06
CA SER A 60 -18.92 6.11 14.86
C SER A 60 -18.75 7.52 14.31
N SER A 61 -17.76 8.24 14.82
CA SER A 61 -17.30 9.52 14.25
C SER A 61 -16.31 9.35 13.10
N LEU A 62 -15.91 8.12 12.79
CA LEU A 62 -14.96 7.83 11.71
C LEU A 62 -15.65 7.96 10.35
N LYS A 63 -14.85 8.35 9.34
CA LYS A 63 -15.30 8.44 7.96
C LYS A 63 -15.73 7.05 7.43
N PRO A 64 -16.89 6.90 6.78
CA PRO A 64 -17.32 5.63 6.20
C PRO A 64 -16.33 5.10 5.16
N LEU A 65 -16.17 3.77 5.05
CA LEU A 65 -15.25 3.17 4.07
C LEU A 65 -15.68 3.48 2.63
N GLU A 66 -16.98 3.57 2.37
CA GLU A 66 -17.55 3.94 1.06
C GLU A 66 -17.04 5.30 0.53
N GLU A 67 -16.63 6.20 1.42
CA GLU A 67 -16.10 7.53 1.09
C GLU A 67 -14.55 7.56 1.04
N THR A 68 -13.89 6.40 1.15
CA THR A 68 -12.42 6.29 1.08
C THR A 68 -11.95 5.90 -0.32
N TRP A 69 -10.66 6.12 -0.59
CA TRP A 69 -10.04 5.74 -1.86
C TRP A 69 -10.06 4.22 -2.09
N LEU A 70 -10.09 3.41 -1.01
CA LEU A 70 -10.17 1.95 -1.09
C LEU A 70 -11.46 1.49 -1.77
N ASN A 71 -12.58 2.15 -1.47
CA ASN A 71 -13.86 1.84 -2.12
C ASN A 71 -13.85 2.23 -3.61
N SER A 72 -13.36 3.43 -3.94
CA SER A 72 -13.18 3.84 -5.34
C SER A 72 -12.27 2.88 -6.11
N PHE A 73 -11.18 2.46 -5.49
CA PHE A 73 -10.26 1.50 -6.06
C PHE A 73 -10.89 0.12 -6.29
N TRP A 74 -11.66 -0.38 -5.32
CA TRP A 74 -12.39 -1.64 -5.45
C TRP A 74 -13.42 -1.61 -6.58
N MET A 75 -14.21 -0.53 -6.69
CA MET A 75 -15.17 -0.37 -7.78
C MET A 75 -14.45 -0.38 -9.13
N LEU A 76 -13.34 0.34 -9.26
CA LEU A 76 -12.51 0.35 -10.46
C LEU A 76 -11.95 -1.05 -10.81
N LEU A 77 -11.46 -1.78 -9.81
CA LEU A 77 -10.89 -3.10 -9.99
C LEU A 77 -11.94 -4.14 -10.42
N THR A 78 -13.15 -4.04 -9.90
CA THR A 78 -14.23 -5.02 -10.07
C THR A 78 -15.32 -4.61 -11.06
N GLU A 79 -15.16 -3.46 -11.73
CA GLU A 79 -16.09 -2.99 -12.75
C GLU A 79 -16.29 -4.05 -13.84
N ASN A 80 -17.56 -4.40 -14.08
CA ASN A 80 -17.98 -5.43 -15.03
C ASN A 80 -17.26 -6.79 -14.85
N CYS A 81 -16.91 -7.15 -13.61
CA CYS A 81 -16.15 -8.34 -13.28
C CYS A 81 -17.00 -9.34 -12.49
N THR A 82 -17.23 -10.54 -13.03
CA THR A 82 -17.89 -11.63 -12.30
C THR A 82 -16.91 -12.36 -11.40
N ALA A 83 -17.42 -13.21 -10.50
CA ALA A 83 -16.56 -14.01 -9.62
C ALA A 83 -15.53 -14.88 -10.36
N LYS A 84 -15.84 -15.30 -11.60
CA LYS A 84 -14.95 -16.12 -12.43
C LYS A 84 -13.84 -15.31 -13.10
N ASP A 85 -14.05 -14.00 -13.27
CA ASP A 85 -13.11 -13.12 -13.95
C ASP A 85 -12.09 -12.50 -12.98
N LEU A 86 -12.32 -12.61 -11.67
CA LEU A 86 -11.53 -11.96 -10.63
C LEU A 86 -10.05 -12.38 -10.64
N GLU A 87 -9.77 -13.66 -10.84
CA GLU A 87 -8.39 -14.17 -10.87
C GLU A 87 -7.61 -13.55 -12.04
N GLU A 88 -8.21 -13.52 -13.23
CA GLU A 88 -7.63 -12.87 -14.41
C GLU A 88 -7.51 -11.36 -14.20
N ARG A 89 -8.50 -10.73 -13.56
CA ARG A 89 -8.48 -9.29 -13.27
C ARG A 89 -7.35 -8.92 -12.32
N PHE A 90 -7.18 -9.69 -11.25
CA PHE A 90 -6.21 -9.43 -10.20
C PHE A 90 -4.77 -9.69 -10.67
N SER A 91 -4.55 -10.65 -11.57
CA SER A 91 -3.23 -10.86 -12.19
C SER A 91 -2.76 -9.70 -13.09
N LYS A 92 -3.64 -8.75 -13.44
CA LYS A 92 -3.29 -7.53 -14.20
C LYS A 92 -2.84 -6.37 -13.31
N VAL A 93 -2.80 -6.57 -11.98
CA VAL A 93 -2.49 -5.52 -11.01
C VAL A 93 -1.39 -5.98 -10.08
N VAL A 94 -0.41 -5.11 -9.90
CA VAL A 94 0.69 -5.31 -8.97
C VAL A 94 0.73 -4.12 -8.03
N PHE A 95 0.89 -4.39 -6.73
CA PHE A 95 1.01 -3.36 -5.70
C PHE A 95 2.45 -3.27 -5.20
N ILE A 96 2.95 -2.05 -5.06
CA ILE A 96 4.23 -1.77 -4.40
C ILE A 96 3.92 -0.79 -3.26
N ILE A 97 3.88 -1.32 -2.03
CA ILE A 97 3.40 -0.62 -0.84
C ILE A 97 4.61 -0.34 0.06
N PHE A 98 4.90 0.95 0.23
CA PHE A 98 5.98 1.40 1.11
C PHE A 98 5.53 1.59 2.57
N ASN A 99 4.21 1.57 2.80
CA ASN A 99 3.64 1.63 4.14
C ASN A 99 3.74 0.27 4.83
N TYR A 100 3.84 0.28 6.15
CA TYR A 100 3.93 -0.93 6.97
C TYR A 100 2.57 -1.56 7.31
N ASP A 101 1.48 -0.84 7.04
CA ASP A 101 0.10 -1.26 7.30
C ASP A 101 -0.40 -2.27 6.26
N ARG A 102 -1.53 -2.91 6.57
CA ARG A 102 -2.10 -4.01 5.77
C ARG A 102 -3.48 -3.67 5.22
N CYS A 103 -3.74 -2.37 5.04
CA CYS A 103 -5.08 -1.86 4.74
C CYS A 103 -5.64 -2.43 3.43
N ILE A 104 -4.81 -2.54 2.39
CA ILE A 104 -5.24 -3.00 1.06
C ILE A 104 -5.65 -4.47 1.15
N GLU A 105 -4.79 -5.33 1.68
CA GLU A 105 -5.03 -6.76 1.81
C GLU A 105 -6.26 -7.05 2.67
N HIS A 106 -6.35 -6.37 3.82
CA HIS A 106 -7.48 -6.49 4.72
C HIS A 106 -8.80 -6.06 4.04
N TYR A 107 -8.79 -4.92 3.34
CA TYR A 107 -9.96 -4.42 2.64
C TYR A 107 -10.39 -5.34 1.49
N LEU A 108 -9.46 -5.82 0.67
CA LEU A 108 -9.76 -6.72 -0.46
C LEU A 108 -10.35 -8.05 0.02
N TYR A 109 -9.76 -8.65 1.06
CA TYR A 109 -10.26 -9.90 1.65
C TYR A 109 -11.72 -9.75 2.11
N HIS A 110 -12.03 -8.69 2.86
CA HIS A 110 -13.39 -8.47 3.35
C HIS A 110 -14.35 -8.04 2.23
N SER A 111 -13.89 -7.32 1.21
CA SER A 111 -14.70 -6.91 0.06
C SER A 111 -15.14 -8.11 -0.79
N LEU A 112 -14.25 -9.08 -1.03
CA LEU A 112 -14.57 -10.33 -1.71
C LEU A 112 -15.67 -11.12 -1.00
N ARG A 113 -15.57 -11.22 0.33
CA ARG A 113 -16.59 -11.88 1.16
C ARG A 113 -17.92 -11.13 1.16
N ASN A 114 -17.87 -9.81 1.11
CA ASN A 114 -19.07 -8.97 1.13
C ASN A 114 -19.82 -8.99 -0.20
N VAL A 115 -19.11 -8.76 -1.32
CA VAL A 115 -19.71 -8.55 -2.65
C VAL A 115 -19.94 -9.87 -3.38
N TYR A 116 -18.98 -10.80 -3.33
CA TYR A 116 -19.05 -12.07 -4.06
C TYR A 116 -19.44 -13.26 -3.15
N HIS A 117 -19.70 -13.01 -1.87
CA HIS A 117 -20.07 -14.04 -0.88
C HIS A 117 -19.08 -15.21 -0.81
N MET A 118 -17.79 -14.94 -1.07
CA MET A 118 -16.75 -15.95 -1.01
C MET A 118 -16.54 -16.47 0.42
N GLY A 119 -16.25 -17.77 0.53
CA GLY A 119 -15.77 -18.38 1.77
C GLY A 119 -14.39 -17.86 2.16
N GLU A 120 -14.00 -18.07 3.42
CA GLU A 120 -12.76 -17.51 3.98
C GLU A 120 -11.52 -17.97 3.23
N GLN A 121 -11.43 -19.27 2.95
CA GLN A 121 -10.30 -19.85 2.22
C GLN A 121 -10.24 -19.33 0.78
N ALA A 122 -11.37 -19.30 0.07
CA ALA A 122 -11.41 -18.82 -1.32
C ALA A 122 -11.01 -17.34 -1.44
N ALA A 123 -11.49 -16.49 -0.52
CA ALA A 123 -11.11 -15.08 -0.47
C ALA A 123 -9.62 -14.91 -0.13
N ALA A 124 -9.10 -15.69 0.83
CA ALA A 124 -7.69 -15.64 1.20
C ALA A 124 -6.77 -16.03 0.04
N GLU A 125 -7.08 -17.13 -0.66
CA GLU A 125 -6.28 -17.60 -1.80
C GLU A 125 -6.30 -16.60 -2.96
N LEU A 126 -7.45 -15.99 -3.24
CA LEU A 126 -7.55 -14.97 -4.29
C LEU A 126 -6.80 -13.67 -3.94
N VAL A 127 -6.75 -13.26 -2.68
CA VAL A 127 -5.93 -12.09 -2.30
C VAL A 127 -4.44 -12.44 -2.33
N LYS A 128 -4.06 -13.66 -1.94
CA LYS A 128 -2.67 -14.14 -2.02
C LYS A 128 -2.15 -14.28 -3.45
N SER A 129 -3.02 -14.45 -4.44
CA SER A 129 -2.60 -14.52 -5.85
C SER A 129 -2.26 -13.14 -6.45
N ILE A 130 -2.59 -12.06 -5.75
CA ILE A 130 -2.19 -10.70 -6.13
C ILE A 130 -0.71 -10.51 -5.83
N GLU A 131 0.05 -10.02 -6.80
CA GLU A 131 1.43 -9.61 -6.58
C GLU A 131 1.48 -8.33 -5.74
N ILE A 132 1.82 -8.47 -4.45
CA ILE A 132 1.96 -7.36 -3.51
C ILE A 132 3.38 -7.35 -2.94
N TYR A 133 4.10 -6.27 -3.18
CA TYR A 133 5.45 -6.05 -2.67
C TYR A 133 5.43 -5.04 -1.53
N HIS A 134 6.11 -5.40 -0.44
CA HIS A 134 6.36 -4.54 0.71
C HIS A 134 7.87 -4.35 0.90
N PRO A 135 8.50 -3.36 0.22
CA PRO A 135 9.96 -3.23 0.23
C PRO A 135 10.56 -3.06 1.64
N TYR A 136 9.81 -2.43 2.54
CA TYR A 136 10.19 -2.23 3.93
C TYR A 136 9.56 -3.23 4.90
N GLY A 137 8.83 -4.22 4.38
CA GLY A 137 8.10 -5.20 5.18
C GLY A 137 6.80 -4.65 5.77
N THR A 138 6.18 -5.45 6.64
CA THR A 138 4.86 -5.16 7.23
C THR A 138 4.86 -5.44 8.72
N VAL A 139 3.82 -4.98 9.43
CA VAL A 139 3.60 -5.31 10.85
C VAL A 139 3.09 -6.73 11.11
N GLY A 140 3.40 -7.67 10.21
CA GLY A 140 3.07 -9.09 10.33
C GLY A 140 1.87 -9.53 9.50
N SER A 141 1.82 -10.81 9.14
CA SER A 141 0.70 -11.37 8.38
C SER A 141 -0.62 -11.33 9.18
N LEU A 142 -1.73 -11.08 8.49
CA LEU A 142 -3.07 -11.22 9.03
C LEU A 142 -3.39 -12.71 9.29
N HIS A 143 -4.32 -13.01 10.20
CA HIS A 143 -4.65 -14.40 10.55
C HIS A 143 -5.07 -15.27 9.37
N TRP A 144 -5.74 -14.69 8.36
CA TRP A 144 -6.14 -15.41 7.15
C TRP A 144 -4.99 -15.58 6.13
N GLN A 145 -3.88 -14.86 6.28
CA GLN A 145 -2.73 -14.96 5.39
C GLN A 145 -1.79 -16.11 5.77
N SER A 146 -1.56 -16.31 7.07
CA SER A 146 -0.60 -17.31 7.58
C SER A 146 -1.08 -17.92 8.90
N GLU A 147 -0.91 -19.23 9.02
CA GLU A 147 -1.18 -19.99 10.25
C GLU A 147 -0.10 -19.77 11.33
N GLY A 148 1.07 -19.20 10.97
CA GLY A 148 2.21 -19.01 11.88
C GLY A 148 2.60 -17.54 12.07
N ASN A 149 2.81 -17.14 13.34
CA ASN A 149 3.26 -15.80 13.76
C ASN A 149 2.45 -14.64 13.14
N SER A 150 1.13 -14.84 13.00
CA SER A 150 0.19 -13.81 12.54
C SER A 150 -0.33 -12.94 13.69
N ILE A 151 -0.83 -11.76 13.33
CA ILE A 151 -1.46 -10.82 14.26
C ILE A 151 -2.68 -10.19 13.59
N GLY A 152 -3.77 -10.04 14.33
CA GLY A 152 -5.01 -9.43 13.87
C GLY A 152 -4.80 -7.99 13.39
N TYR A 153 -5.73 -7.51 12.57
CA TYR A 153 -5.74 -6.12 12.13
C TYR A 153 -6.01 -5.22 13.35
N GLY A 154 -5.04 -4.40 13.74
CA GLY A 154 -5.11 -3.58 14.95
C GLY A 154 -5.09 -4.32 16.29
N GLU A 155 -4.64 -5.58 16.34
CA GLU A 155 -4.48 -6.29 17.61
C GLU A 155 -3.28 -5.74 18.41
N GLU A 156 -3.40 -5.66 19.74
CA GLU A 156 -2.26 -5.28 20.59
C GLU A 156 -1.31 -6.47 20.75
N PRO A 157 -0.02 -6.34 20.37
CA PRO A 157 0.92 -7.45 20.42
C PRO A 157 1.38 -7.72 21.86
N SER A 158 1.54 -9.00 22.22
CA SER A 158 2.33 -9.37 23.39
C SER A 158 3.80 -8.97 23.24
N HIS A 159 4.55 -8.94 24.34
CA HIS A 159 5.99 -8.65 24.33
C HIS A 159 6.77 -9.56 23.36
N GLU A 160 6.47 -10.86 23.34
CA GLU A 160 7.15 -11.81 22.45
C GLU A 160 6.75 -11.59 20.98
N GLN A 161 5.47 -11.33 20.70
CA GLN A 161 5.01 -11.00 19.35
C GLN A 161 5.68 -9.72 18.86
N LEU A 162 5.75 -8.67 19.68
CA LEU A 162 6.38 -7.41 19.32
C LEU A 162 7.85 -7.60 18.88
N LEU A 163 8.60 -8.45 19.60
CA LEU A 163 9.96 -8.82 19.21
C LEU A 163 10.03 -9.49 17.83
N LYS A 164 9.07 -10.37 17.52
CA LYS A 164 9.02 -11.08 16.23
C LYS A 164 8.55 -10.18 15.10
N LEU A 165 7.57 -9.31 15.33
CA LEU A 165 7.04 -8.38 14.35
C LEU A 165 8.06 -7.31 13.97
N ALA A 166 8.83 -6.78 14.94
CA ALA A 166 9.87 -5.80 14.66
C ALA A 166 10.97 -6.32 13.73
N LYS A 167 11.24 -7.64 13.73
CA LYS A 167 12.19 -8.26 12.78
C LYS A 167 11.70 -8.27 11.33
N GLN A 168 10.41 -8.05 11.11
CA GLN A 168 9.83 -7.98 9.77
C GLN A 168 9.92 -6.57 9.17
N ILE A 169 10.20 -5.57 10.01
CA ILE A 169 10.43 -4.19 9.58
C ILE A 169 11.86 -4.05 9.06
N LYS A 170 11.98 -3.62 7.82
CA LYS A 170 13.26 -3.38 7.14
C LYS A 170 13.49 -1.87 7.02
N THR A 171 14.64 -1.42 7.47
CA THR A 171 15.15 -0.06 7.20
C THR A 171 15.46 0.12 5.72
N PHE A 172 15.70 1.37 5.28
CA PHE A 172 16.02 1.68 3.88
C PHE A 172 17.08 0.77 3.27
N THR A 173 18.13 0.48 4.05
CA THR A 173 19.23 -0.33 3.55
C THR A 173 18.94 -1.81 3.54
N GLU A 174 18.17 -2.31 4.50
CA GLU A 174 17.73 -3.72 4.50
C GLU A 174 16.71 -3.96 3.36
N GLY A 175 15.85 -2.98 3.06
CA GLY A 175 14.91 -3.05 1.94
C GLY A 175 15.61 -3.05 0.59
N ALA A 176 16.70 -2.29 0.46
CA ALA A 176 17.49 -2.21 -0.77
C ALA A 176 18.19 -3.53 -1.15
N GLU A 177 18.42 -4.42 -0.18
CA GLU A 177 19.07 -5.73 -0.39
C GLU A 177 18.06 -6.87 -0.58
N SER A 178 16.76 -6.57 -0.60
CA SER A 178 15.73 -7.61 -0.77
C SER A 178 15.69 -8.19 -2.19
N GLY A 179 15.45 -9.50 -2.30
CA GLY A 179 15.30 -10.20 -3.59
C GLY A 179 14.17 -9.64 -4.46
N ASP A 180 13.19 -8.98 -3.84
CA ASP A 180 12.04 -8.36 -4.49
C ASP A 180 12.41 -7.13 -5.33
N MET A 181 13.54 -6.47 -5.06
CA MET A 181 13.95 -5.24 -5.75
C MET A 181 14.10 -5.45 -7.26
N LEU A 182 14.66 -6.59 -7.69
CA LEU A 182 14.83 -6.88 -9.11
C LEU A 182 13.47 -7.07 -9.80
N SER A 183 12.53 -7.74 -9.13
CA SER A 183 11.17 -7.93 -9.62
C SER A 183 10.44 -6.59 -9.73
N ILE A 184 10.48 -5.77 -8.67
CA ILE A 184 9.92 -4.41 -8.66
C ILE A 184 10.46 -3.58 -9.82
N ARG A 185 11.78 -3.55 -10.01
CA ARG A 185 12.41 -2.79 -11.09
C ARG A 185 12.01 -3.30 -12.48
N SER A 186 11.91 -4.62 -12.64
CA SER A 186 11.44 -5.23 -13.89
C SER A 186 10.00 -4.81 -14.19
N LEU A 187 9.13 -4.85 -13.18
CA LEU A 187 7.73 -4.42 -13.27
C LEU A 187 7.62 -2.93 -13.61
N MET A 188 8.42 -2.08 -12.97
CA MET A 188 8.44 -0.64 -13.29
C MET A 188 8.87 -0.38 -14.73
N VAL A 189 9.73 -1.22 -15.32
CA VAL A 189 10.14 -1.11 -16.72
C VAL A 189 9.06 -1.66 -17.67
N SER A 190 8.42 -2.79 -17.34
CA SER A 190 7.50 -3.49 -18.25
C SER A 190 6.04 -3.01 -18.16
N SER A 191 5.67 -2.31 -17.09
CA SER A 191 4.29 -1.87 -16.86
C SER A 191 3.88 -0.74 -17.83
N PRO A 192 2.80 -0.91 -18.61
CA PRO A 192 2.32 0.12 -19.54
C PRO A 192 1.63 1.29 -18.82
N ARG A 193 1.19 1.08 -17.58
CA ARG A 193 0.48 2.06 -16.76
C ARG A 193 1.04 2.03 -15.34
N ILE A 194 1.43 3.19 -14.82
CA ILE A 194 1.96 3.34 -13.46
C ILE A 194 1.12 4.39 -12.73
N VAL A 195 0.68 4.09 -11.50
CA VAL A 195 -0.14 4.99 -10.68
C VAL A 195 0.49 5.15 -9.31
N PHE A 196 0.89 6.37 -8.95
CA PHE A 196 1.43 6.71 -7.64
C PHE A 196 0.33 7.26 -6.72
N LEU A 197 0.01 6.57 -5.63
CA LEU A 197 -1.04 6.98 -4.68
C LEU A 197 -0.43 7.31 -3.32
N GLY A 198 -0.63 8.54 -2.84
CA GLY A 198 -0.15 8.98 -1.52
C GLY A 198 1.37 8.91 -1.38
N PHE A 199 2.09 9.05 -2.48
CA PHE A 199 3.53 8.83 -2.56
C PHE A 199 4.30 10.15 -2.55
N ALA A 200 5.25 10.30 -1.63
CA ALA A 200 5.99 11.55 -1.43
C ALA A 200 7.18 11.75 -2.39
N PHE A 201 7.47 10.79 -3.26
CA PHE A 201 8.59 10.83 -4.21
C PHE A 201 9.97 11.07 -3.55
N HIS A 202 10.16 10.59 -2.32
CA HIS A 202 11.46 10.64 -1.67
C HIS A 202 12.51 9.90 -2.50
N GLU A 203 13.70 10.48 -2.58
CA GLU A 203 14.83 9.98 -3.40
C GLU A 203 15.10 8.49 -3.14
N ARG A 204 15.15 8.07 -1.88
CA ARG A 204 15.36 6.65 -1.50
C ARG A 204 14.31 5.69 -2.06
N ASN A 205 13.04 6.08 -2.06
CA ASN A 205 11.97 5.24 -2.60
C ASN A 205 12.06 5.20 -4.13
N MET A 206 12.42 6.33 -4.75
CA MET A 206 12.64 6.41 -6.20
C MET A 206 13.85 5.57 -6.63
N GLU A 207 14.95 5.58 -5.88
CA GLU A 207 16.12 4.71 -6.12
C GLU A 207 15.76 3.22 -6.04
N LEU A 208 14.80 2.85 -5.19
CA LEU A 208 14.33 1.47 -5.07
C LEU A 208 13.53 1.07 -6.31
N LEU A 209 12.60 1.92 -6.75
CA LEU A 209 11.73 1.67 -7.91
C LEU A 209 12.46 1.71 -9.24
N LEU A 210 13.37 2.68 -9.40
CA LEU A 210 14.01 2.97 -10.67
C LEU A 210 15.29 2.16 -10.82
N SER A 211 15.37 1.44 -11.93
CA SER A 211 16.61 0.82 -12.36
C SER A 211 17.41 1.79 -13.22
N LYS A 212 18.74 1.77 -13.08
CA LYS A 212 19.66 2.38 -14.07
C LYS A 212 19.77 1.55 -15.37
N SER A 213 18.84 0.62 -15.59
CA SER A 213 18.80 -0.25 -16.76
C SER A 213 18.67 0.57 -18.05
N SER A 214 19.34 0.10 -19.09
CA SER A 214 19.24 0.63 -20.45
C SER A 214 17.97 0.18 -21.18
N ALA A 215 17.18 -0.72 -20.58
CA ALA A 215 15.94 -1.21 -21.17
C ALA A 215 14.96 -0.06 -21.43
N LYS A 216 14.32 -0.07 -22.61
CA LYS A 216 13.32 0.95 -22.97
C LYS A 216 12.07 0.72 -22.12
N PRO A 217 11.64 1.71 -21.30
CA PRO A 217 10.43 1.56 -20.49
C PRO A 217 9.19 1.40 -21.37
N ALA A 218 8.28 0.52 -20.96
CA ALA A 218 7.02 0.25 -21.64
C ALA A 218 5.89 1.20 -21.19
N ALA A 219 6.12 1.96 -20.11
CA ALA A 219 5.14 2.89 -19.56
C ALA A 219 4.68 3.90 -20.63
N LYS A 220 3.36 3.93 -20.85
CA LYS A 220 2.69 4.92 -21.71
C LYS A 220 1.96 5.96 -20.90
N TYR A 221 1.49 5.56 -19.72
CA TYR A 221 0.70 6.41 -18.83
C TYR A 221 1.26 6.38 -17.42
N ILE A 222 1.55 7.57 -16.89
CA ILE A 222 1.97 7.76 -15.51
C ILE A 222 1.01 8.75 -14.86
N TYR A 223 0.34 8.30 -13.81
CA TYR A 223 -0.59 9.10 -13.02
C TYR A 223 -0.11 9.15 -11.57
N GLY A 224 -0.48 10.20 -10.84
CA GLY A 224 -0.28 10.15 -9.40
C GLY A 224 -0.79 11.34 -8.63
N THR A 225 -0.84 11.18 -7.31
CA THR A 225 -1.06 12.29 -6.37
C THR A 225 0.27 12.85 -5.93
N ALA A 226 0.36 14.17 -5.82
CA ALA A 226 1.46 14.90 -5.17
C ALA A 226 0.90 15.81 -4.08
N TYR A 227 -0.09 15.31 -3.32
CA TYR A 227 -0.97 16.13 -2.49
C TYR A 227 -0.19 16.97 -1.49
N GLY A 228 -0.41 18.29 -1.52
CA GLY A 228 0.26 19.25 -0.63
C GLY A 228 1.67 19.67 -1.07
N MET A 229 2.21 19.12 -2.16
CA MET A 229 3.46 19.60 -2.75
C MET A 229 3.23 20.90 -3.54
N SER A 230 4.25 21.76 -3.63
CA SER A 230 4.19 22.96 -4.47
C SER A 230 4.13 22.59 -5.96
N ASP A 231 3.67 23.54 -6.78
CA ASP A 231 3.69 23.38 -8.24
C ASP A 231 5.14 23.13 -8.73
N ASP A 232 6.11 23.91 -8.25
CA ASP A 232 7.54 23.72 -8.58
C ASP A 232 8.07 22.31 -8.26
N SER A 233 7.73 21.77 -7.08
CA SER A 233 8.16 20.42 -6.68
C SER A 233 7.50 19.37 -7.57
N THR A 234 6.23 19.58 -7.91
CA THR A 234 5.47 18.67 -8.78
C THR A 234 6.04 18.67 -10.19
N ASP A 235 6.41 19.84 -10.72
CA ASP A 235 7.02 20.00 -12.05
C ASP A 235 8.42 19.38 -12.11
N SER A 236 9.21 19.51 -11.03
CA SER A 236 10.51 18.82 -10.91
C SER A 236 10.33 17.30 -10.99
N ILE A 237 9.38 16.73 -10.23
CA ILE A 237 9.12 15.28 -10.26
C ILE A 237 8.64 14.84 -11.65
N CYS A 238 7.76 15.60 -12.28
CA CYS A 238 7.33 15.34 -13.66
C CYS A 238 8.54 15.31 -14.62
N THR A 239 9.48 16.24 -14.47
CA THR A 239 10.71 16.30 -15.29
C THR A 239 11.56 15.03 -15.11
N ASP A 240 11.75 14.59 -13.87
CA ASP A 240 12.52 13.37 -13.55
C ASP A 240 11.86 12.11 -14.12
N LEU A 241 10.54 12.02 -14.03
CA LEU A 241 9.76 10.91 -14.61
C LEU A 241 9.85 10.90 -16.14
N VAL A 242 9.80 12.07 -16.79
CA VAL A 242 9.98 12.18 -18.25
C VAL A 242 11.37 11.74 -18.67
N ALA A 243 12.41 12.16 -17.93
CA ALA A 243 13.79 11.75 -18.19
C ALA A 243 13.99 10.23 -18.05
N THR A 244 13.33 9.63 -17.06
CA THR A 244 13.40 8.20 -16.78
C THR A 244 12.65 7.37 -17.81
N TYR A 245 11.39 7.67 -18.05
CA TYR A 245 10.49 6.80 -18.82
C TYR A 245 10.51 7.07 -20.32
N LYS A 246 10.86 8.30 -20.73
CA LYS A 246 10.88 8.81 -22.11
C LYS A 246 9.52 8.71 -22.81
N GLN A 247 9.16 9.70 -23.61
CA GLN A 247 7.92 9.68 -24.41
C GLN A 247 6.63 9.49 -23.59
N VAL A 248 6.65 9.89 -22.31
CA VAL A 248 5.48 9.95 -21.43
C VAL A 248 5.16 11.40 -21.10
N SER A 249 3.91 11.65 -20.72
CA SER A 249 3.49 12.92 -20.10
C SER A 249 2.84 12.60 -18.75
N PRO A 250 3.63 12.57 -17.66
CA PRO A 250 3.11 12.26 -16.33
C PRO A 250 2.01 13.25 -15.94
N VAL A 251 0.93 12.75 -15.35
CA VAL A 251 -0.17 13.56 -14.84
C VAL A 251 -0.18 13.42 -13.33
N LEU A 252 0.56 14.31 -12.66
CA LEU A 252 0.57 14.42 -11.21
C LEU A 252 -0.42 15.49 -10.75
N ARG A 253 -1.20 15.17 -9.71
CA ARG A 253 -2.21 16.07 -9.13
C ARG A 253 -1.85 16.40 -7.69
N ASN A 254 -1.34 17.61 -7.46
CA ASN A 254 -0.96 18.08 -6.13
C ASN A 254 -2.12 18.64 -5.28
N LYS A 255 -3.29 18.83 -5.89
CA LYS A 255 -4.54 19.25 -5.21
C LYS A 255 -5.50 18.11 -4.93
N HIS A 256 -5.21 16.90 -5.42
CA HIS A 256 -6.09 15.74 -5.26
C HIS A 256 -5.56 14.79 -4.19
N THR A 257 -6.45 14.33 -3.33
CA THR A 257 -6.20 13.13 -2.51
C THR A 257 -6.26 11.88 -3.39
N CYS A 258 -5.87 10.71 -2.86
CA CYS A 258 -5.98 9.45 -3.61
C CYS A 258 -7.41 9.18 -4.09
N TYR A 259 -8.40 9.50 -3.24
CA TYR A 259 -9.82 9.39 -3.60
C TYR A 259 -10.16 10.29 -4.80
N GLY A 260 -9.76 11.56 -4.75
CA GLY A 260 -10.00 12.51 -5.83
C GLY A 260 -9.34 12.08 -7.14
N LEU A 261 -8.09 11.58 -7.08
CA LEU A 261 -7.39 11.12 -8.28
C LEU A 261 -8.11 9.93 -8.94
N LEU A 262 -8.48 8.91 -8.15
CA LEU A 262 -9.13 7.72 -8.67
C LEU A 262 -10.52 8.02 -9.24
N HIS A 263 -11.27 8.90 -8.59
CA HIS A 263 -12.57 9.37 -9.08
C HIS A 263 -12.43 10.11 -10.43
N ASP A 264 -11.48 11.04 -10.55
CA ASP A 264 -11.28 11.82 -11.78
C ASP A 264 -10.75 10.99 -12.95
N LEU A 265 -9.96 9.95 -12.66
CA LEU A 265 -9.32 9.11 -13.65
C LEU A 265 -10.04 7.78 -13.88
N GLU A 266 -11.24 7.58 -13.32
CA GLU A 266 -11.99 6.32 -13.37
C GLU A 266 -12.02 5.71 -14.78
N ARG A 267 -12.43 6.51 -15.79
CA ARG A 267 -12.47 6.06 -17.19
C ARG A 267 -11.11 5.73 -17.80
N ARG A 268 -10.04 6.38 -17.34
CA ARG A 268 -8.67 6.14 -17.85
C ARG A 268 -7.99 4.98 -17.16
N LEU A 269 -8.40 4.68 -15.93
CA LEU A 269 -7.88 3.61 -15.10
C LEU A 269 -8.70 2.32 -15.20
N SER A 270 -9.91 2.38 -15.76
CA SER A 270 -10.76 1.21 -15.97
C SER A 270 -10.02 0.09 -16.71
N PHE A 271 -10.44 -1.13 -16.39
CA PHE A 271 -9.98 -2.36 -17.01
C PHE A 271 -10.97 -2.90 -18.06
N ALA A 272 -12.03 -2.15 -18.35
CA ALA A 272 -13.02 -2.42 -19.39
C ALA A 272 -12.54 -1.92 -20.77
#